data_AF-A0A2E4Y6G9-F1
#
_entry.id   AF-A0A2E4Y6G9-F1
#
_cell.length_a   1.000
_cell.length_b   1.000
_cell.length_c   1.000
_cell.angle_alpha   90.00
_cell.angle_beta   90.00
_cell.angle_gamma   90.00
#
_symmetry.space_group_name_H-M   'P 1'
#
loop_
_entity.id
_entity.type
_entity.pdbx_description
1 polymer ?
#
loop_
_entity_poly.entity_id
_entity_poly.type
_entity_poly.pdbx_seq_one_letter_code
_entity_poly.pdbx_strand_id
1 'polypeptide(L)'
;MSKNKNYNKNYMAALYALLFLCLPLTLRAEKQYQSILQCLGMEEMILHRKKLRGPIYDLNQKLISEVSSGNLMKVKDEIIKEICLGKDFSPSVNFLRNLLIKGKSIYEFDRENEKVFRLQKAATETLQQKVPNLFFTYLISLQSLTNKADCLYKAIPEFNYFIQRFRYLQEEIHPQKLLSEKDKIAAIFERLKKIEKVIGKCNS
;
A
#
# COMPACT_ATOMS: atom_id res chain seq x y z
N MET A 1 67.17 -36.50 -7.96
CA MET A 1 66.60 -35.47 -8.85
C MET A 1 65.14 -35.84 -9.16
N SER A 2 64.20 -35.28 -8.39
CA SER A 2 63.36 -34.13 -8.77
C SER A 2 62.33 -34.46 -9.85
N LYS A 3 61.13 -34.91 -9.44
CA LYS A 3 59.90 -34.94 -10.24
C LYS A 3 58.69 -35.29 -9.36
N ASN A 4 58.36 -34.50 -8.33
CA ASN A 4 57.11 -34.73 -7.60
C ASN A 4 56.55 -33.50 -6.84
N LYS A 5 56.65 -32.29 -7.40
CA LYS A 5 56.11 -31.07 -6.76
C LYS A 5 55.15 -30.24 -7.62
N ASN A 6 54.87 -30.64 -8.87
CA ASN A 6 54.10 -29.80 -9.80
C ASN A 6 52.62 -30.15 -9.97
N TYR A 7 52.15 -31.31 -9.53
CA TYR A 7 50.74 -31.69 -9.73
C TYR A 7 49.78 -30.96 -8.76
N ASN A 8 50.14 -30.80 -7.48
CA ASN A 8 49.24 -30.19 -6.47
C ASN A 8 48.95 -28.69 -6.68
N LYS A 9 49.81 -27.96 -7.39
CA LYS A 9 49.65 -26.51 -7.58
C LYS A 9 48.56 -26.19 -8.62
N ASN A 10 48.37 -27.08 -9.61
CA ASN A 10 47.41 -26.88 -10.69
C ASN A 10 45.97 -27.23 -10.26
N TYR A 11 45.77 -28.21 -9.37
CA TYR A 11 44.45 -28.53 -8.83
C TYR A 11 43.92 -27.45 -7.88
N MET A 12 44.78 -26.86 -7.05
CA MET A 12 44.38 -25.75 -6.18
C MET A 12 44.02 -24.50 -6.99
N ALA A 13 44.80 -24.17 -8.02
CA ALA A 13 44.49 -23.04 -8.91
C ALA A 13 43.16 -23.24 -9.67
N ALA A 14 42.87 -24.46 -10.12
CA ALA A 14 41.60 -24.79 -10.75
C ALA A 14 40.40 -24.70 -9.77
N LEU A 15 40.59 -25.08 -8.51
CA LEU A 15 39.56 -24.98 -7.47
C LEU A 15 39.24 -23.52 -7.10
N TYR A 16 40.26 -22.67 -6.99
CA TYR A 16 40.07 -21.23 -6.76
C TYR A 16 39.43 -20.52 -7.97
N ALA A 17 39.75 -20.93 -9.20
CA ALA A 17 39.10 -20.40 -10.40
C ALA A 17 37.61 -20.77 -10.48
N LEU A 18 37.24 -21.99 -10.06
CA LEU A 18 35.83 -22.43 -10.02
C LEU A 18 35.02 -21.75 -8.90
N LEU A 19 35.65 -21.47 -7.75
CA LEU A 19 35.02 -20.71 -6.65
C LEU A 19 34.83 -19.22 -6.98
N PHE A 20 35.70 -18.61 -7.79
CA PHE A 20 35.56 -17.22 -8.22
C PHE A 20 34.49 -17.02 -9.31
N LEU A 21 34.22 -18.04 -10.13
CA LEU A 21 33.22 -18.00 -11.20
C LEU A 21 31.76 -18.13 -10.72
N CYS A 22 31.52 -18.58 -9.49
CA CYS A 22 30.18 -18.63 -8.90
C CYS A 22 29.78 -17.37 -8.11
N LEU A 23 30.64 -16.36 -7.98
CA LEU A 23 30.40 -15.23 -7.08
C LEU A 23 29.55 -14.04 -7.59
N PRO A 24 29.10 -13.90 -8.86
CA PRO A 24 28.23 -12.77 -9.23
C PRO A 24 26.77 -13.17 -9.49
N LEU A 25 26.23 -14.19 -8.83
CA LEU A 25 24.80 -14.58 -8.97
C LEU A 25 23.89 -14.08 -7.85
N THR A 26 24.36 -13.21 -6.96
CA THR A 26 23.45 -12.39 -6.14
C THR A 26 23.00 -11.15 -6.91
N LEU A 27 22.50 -11.34 -8.13
CA LEU A 27 21.53 -10.41 -8.69
C LEU A 27 20.32 -10.49 -7.78
N ARG A 28 20.23 -9.54 -6.84
CA ARG A 28 19.00 -9.31 -6.08
C ARG A 28 17.91 -9.06 -7.11
N ALA A 29 17.05 -10.05 -7.34
CA ALA A 29 15.83 -9.86 -8.10
C ALA A 29 15.04 -8.77 -7.36
N GLU A 30 15.12 -7.53 -7.84
CA GLU A 30 14.20 -6.50 -7.39
C GLU A 30 12.81 -7.04 -7.67
N LYS A 31 12.01 -7.14 -6.61
CA LYS A 31 10.65 -7.66 -6.68
C LYS A 31 9.84 -6.68 -7.53
N GLN A 32 9.78 -6.92 -8.83
CA GLN A 32 9.09 -6.06 -9.76
C GLN A 32 7.59 -6.35 -9.66
N TYR A 33 6.86 -5.45 -9.02
CA TYR A 33 5.41 -5.51 -8.96
C TYR A 33 4.85 -5.11 -10.34
N GLN A 34 4.10 -5.99 -10.99
CA GLN A 34 3.54 -5.72 -12.32
C GLN A 34 2.16 -5.06 -12.25
N SER A 35 1.48 -5.15 -11.10
CA SER A 35 0.20 -4.48 -10.88
C SER A 35 -0.05 -4.18 -9.40
N ILE A 36 -0.94 -3.22 -9.15
CA ILE A 36 -1.41 -2.92 -7.79
C ILE A 36 -2.09 -4.13 -7.14
N LEU A 37 -2.81 -4.96 -7.91
CA LEU A 37 -3.47 -6.16 -7.39
C LEU A 37 -2.45 -7.20 -6.89
N GLN A 38 -1.37 -7.42 -7.64
CA GLN A 38 -0.29 -8.31 -7.19
C GLN A 38 0.32 -7.81 -5.87
N CYS A 39 0.53 -6.50 -5.76
CA CYS A 39 1.08 -5.87 -4.57
C CYS A 39 0.19 -6.06 -3.33
N LEU A 40 -1.12 -5.82 -3.46
CA LEU A 40 -2.10 -6.06 -2.39
C LEU A 40 -2.23 -7.56 -2.06
N GLY A 41 -2.20 -8.45 -3.07
CA GLY A 41 -2.22 -9.89 -2.86
C GLY A 41 -1.00 -10.41 -2.10
N MET A 42 0.16 -9.78 -2.28
CA MET A 42 1.37 -10.11 -1.54
C MET A 42 1.32 -9.62 -0.09
N GLU A 43 0.75 -8.44 0.15
CA GLU A 43 0.43 -8.00 1.50
C GLU A 43 -0.54 -8.97 2.18
N GLU A 44 -1.61 -9.38 1.48
CA GLU A 44 -2.58 -10.37 1.99
C GLU A 44 -1.90 -11.66 2.41
N MET A 45 -1.04 -12.20 1.55
CA MET A 45 -0.30 -13.43 1.84
C MET A 45 0.59 -13.27 3.08
N ILE A 46 1.24 -12.12 3.25
CA ILE A 46 2.07 -11.83 4.44
C ILE A 46 1.20 -11.77 5.70
N LEU A 47 0.10 -11.00 5.66
CA LEU A 47 -0.83 -10.85 6.77
C LEU A 47 -1.43 -12.20 7.18
N HIS A 48 -1.91 -12.98 6.19
CA HIS A 48 -2.49 -14.30 6.39
C HIS A 48 -1.48 -15.29 7.00
N ARG A 49 -0.25 -15.38 6.45
CA ARG A 49 0.80 -16.26 6.99
C ARG A 49 1.17 -15.92 8.42
N LYS A 50 1.18 -14.63 8.77
CA LYS A 50 1.44 -14.16 10.14
C LYS A 50 0.20 -14.18 11.05
N LYS A 51 -0.96 -14.64 10.54
CA LYS A 51 -2.25 -14.63 11.25
C LYS A 51 -2.62 -13.24 11.79
N LEU A 52 -2.17 -12.18 11.13
CA LEU A 52 -2.48 -10.80 11.50
C LEU A 52 -3.90 -10.47 11.04
N ARG A 53 -4.72 -10.01 11.97
CA ARG A 53 -6.08 -9.52 11.75
C ARG A 53 -6.17 -8.06 12.19
N GLY A 54 -7.23 -7.37 11.77
CA GLY A 54 -7.51 -5.99 12.18
C GLY A 54 -7.50 -4.99 11.03
N PRO A 55 -7.34 -3.69 11.32
CA PRO A 55 -7.68 -2.63 10.36
C PRO A 55 -6.94 -2.68 9.03
N ILE A 56 -5.66 -3.07 9.04
CA ILE A 56 -4.84 -3.21 7.82
C ILE A 56 -5.31 -4.41 6.99
N TYR A 57 -5.59 -5.54 7.65
CA TYR A 57 -6.12 -6.74 6.99
C TYR A 57 -7.48 -6.46 6.33
N ASP A 58 -8.38 -5.82 7.07
CA ASP A 58 -9.72 -5.48 6.57
C ASP A 58 -9.67 -4.47 5.42
N LEU A 59 -8.77 -3.48 5.49
CA LEU A 59 -8.55 -2.53 4.41
C LEU A 59 -8.01 -3.23 3.16
N ASN A 60 -7.01 -4.11 3.33
CA ASN A 60 -6.42 -4.84 2.21
C ASN A 60 -7.45 -5.71 1.49
N GLN A 61 -8.26 -6.47 2.24
CA GLN A 61 -9.36 -7.28 1.67
C GLN A 61 -10.34 -6.45 0.86
N LYS A 62 -10.76 -5.29 1.38
CA LYS A 62 -11.65 -4.38 0.67
C LYS A 62 -11.00 -3.85 -0.60
N LEU A 63 -9.75 -3.40 -0.54
CA LEU A 63 -9.04 -2.89 -1.71
C LEU A 63 -8.83 -3.98 -2.78
N ILE A 64 -8.52 -5.22 -2.41
CA ILE A 64 -8.43 -6.34 -3.35
C ILE A 64 -9.76 -6.55 -4.06
N SER A 65 -10.87 -6.59 -3.30
CA SER A 65 -12.21 -6.76 -3.87
C SER A 65 -12.54 -5.65 -4.87
N GLU A 66 -12.25 -4.41 -4.51
CA GLU A 66 -12.53 -3.24 -5.34
C GLU A 66 -11.67 -3.18 -6.61
N VAL A 67 -10.37 -3.47 -6.49
CA VAL A 67 -9.45 -3.50 -7.63
C VAL A 67 -9.76 -4.67 -8.57
N SER A 68 -10.08 -5.84 -8.03
CA SER A 68 -10.42 -7.03 -8.83
C SER A 68 -11.73 -6.86 -9.59
N SER A 69 -12.65 -6.06 -9.07
CA SER A 69 -13.89 -5.72 -9.78
C SER A 69 -13.65 -4.73 -10.92
N GLY A 70 -12.58 -3.92 -10.83
CA GLY A 70 -12.20 -2.90 -11.79
C GLY A 70 -11.17 -3.36 -12.84
N ASN A 71 -11.35 -4.54 -13.44
CA ASN A 71 -10.40 -5.27 -14.32
C ASN A 71 -9.64 -4.48 -15.41
N LEU A 72 -10.07 -3.27 -15.76
CA LEU A 72 -9.44 -2.43 -16.80
C LEU A 72 -8.63 -1.25 -16.23
N MET A 73 -8.72 -1.01 -14.92
CA MET A 73 -8.03 0.08 -14.25
C MET A 73 -6.51 -0.14 -14.27
N LYS A 74 -5.77 0.82 -14.83
CA LYS A 74 -4.31 0.82 -14.83
C LYS A 74 -3.78 1.92 -13.93
N VAL A 75 -2.96 1.55 -12.95
CA VAL A 75 -2.23 2.48 -12.08
C VAL A 75 -0.84 2.68 -12.67
N LYS A 76 -0.35 3.92 -12.70
CA LYS A 76 0.98 4.23 -13.22
C LYS A 76 2.08 3.49 -12.45
N ASP A 77 3.10 3.01 -13.16
CA ASP A 77 4.21 2.24 -12.58
C ASP A 77 4.95 2.98 -11.46
N GLU A 78 5.16 4.29 -11.62
CA GLU A 78 5.78 5.15 -10.60
C GLU A 78 4.97 5.15 -9.29
N ILE A 79 3.64 5.11 -9.39
CA ILE A 79 2.73 5.07 -8.25
C ILE A 79 2.69 3.66 -7.65
N ILE A 80 2.72 2.61 -8.48
CA ILE A 80 2.84 1.23 -7.98
C ILE A 80 4.11 1.09 -7.15
N LYS A 81 5.26 1.57 -7.63
CA LYS A 81 6.52 1.55 -6.89
C LYS A 81 6.42 2.30 -5.57
N GLU A 82 5.85 3.52 -5.58
CA GLU A 82 5.63 4.28 -4.35
C GLU A 82 4.77 3.51 -3.34
N ILE A 83 3.69 2.88 -3.79
CA ILE A 83 2.76 2.15 -2.92
C ILE A 83 3.41 0.90 -2.32
N CYS A 84 4.08 0.11 -3.17
CA CYS A 84 4.53 -1.23 -2.84
C CYS A 84 5.88 -1.28 -2.15
N LEU A 85 6.74 -0.28 -2.42
CA LEU A 85 8.07 -0.18 -1.86
C LEU A 85 8.19 0.92 -0.79
N GLY A 86 7.13 1.74 -0.61
CA GLY A 86 7.06 2.76 0.42
C GLY A 86 7.23 2.18 1.82
N LYS A 87 8.06 2.82 2.65
CA LYS A 87 8.40 2.35 4.01
C LYS A 87 7.50 2.91 5.10
N ASP A 88 6.79 3.99 4.80
CA ASP A 88 5.99 4.71 5.80
C ASP A 88 4.75 3.92 6.23
N PHE A 89 4.15 3.16 5.30
CA PHE A 89 2.96 2.35 5.56
C PHE A 89 3.00 1.04 4.79
N SER A 90 2.08 0.13 5.15
CA SER A 90 1.82 -1.07 4.36
C SER A 90 1.20 -0.71 2.99
N PRO A 91 1.28 -1.59 1.98
CA PRO A 91 0.80 -1.29 0.63
C PRO A 91 -0.66 -0.82 0.56
N SER A 92 -1.58 -1.47 1.27
CA SER A 92 -3.00 -1.11 1.33
C SER A 92 -3.22 0.31 1.85
N VAL A 93 -2.49 0.70 2.90
CA VAL A 93 -2.57 2.05 3.49
C VAL A 93 -1.92 3.08 2.56
N ASN A 94 -0.78 2.77 1.95
CA ASN A 94 -0.17 3.65 0.93
C ASN A 94 -1.08 3.85 -0.28
N PHE A 95 -1.79 2.80 -0.70
CA PHE A 95 -2.71 2.88 -1.82
C PHE A 95 -3.90 3.75 -1.47
N LEU A 96 -4.51 3.55 -0.30
CA LEU A 96 -5.58 4.41 0.20
C LEU A 96 -5.15 5.88 0.28
N ARG A 97 -3.94 6.15 0.79
CA ARG A 97 -3.36 7.50 0.82
C ARG A 97 -3.25 8.11 -0.58
N ASN A 98 -2.74 7.36 -1.54
CA ASN A 98 -2.61 7.81 -2.93
C ASN A 98 -3.98 8.06 -3.59
N LEU A 99 -4.95 7.18 -3.33
CA LEU A 99 -6.33 7.34 -3.80
C LEU A 99 -6.96 8.65 -3.29
N LEU A 100 -6.73 9.01 -2.03
CA LEU A 100 -7.28 10.21 -1.41
C LEU A 100 -6.56 11.50 -1.85
N ILE A 101 -5.22 11.49 -1.88
CA ILE A 101 -4.43 12.70 -2.11
C ILE A 101 -4.28 12.98 -3.61
N LYS A 102 -3.89 11.96 -4.39
CA LYS A 102 -3.63 12.10 -5.82
C LYS A 102 -4.89 11.87 -6.65
N GLY A 103 -5.84 11.07 -6.17
CA GLY A 103 -7.14 10.92 -6.82
C GLY A 103 -7.00 10.27 -8.19
N LYS A 104 -7.64 10.84 -9.21
CA LYS A 104 -7.60 10.32 -10.59
C LYS A 104 -6.21 10.39 -11.24
N SER A 105 -5.27 11.17 -10.71
CA SER A 105 -3.95 11.35 -11.34
C SER A 105 -3.03 10.14 -11.22
N ILE A 106 -3.38 9.16 -10.38
CA ILE A 106 -2.61 7.92 -10.21
C ILE A 106 -2.81 6.93 -11.36
N TYR A 107 -3.85 7.12 -12.16
CA TYR A 107 -4.22 6.21 -13.22
C TYR A 107 -3.60 6.58 -14.56
N GLU A 108 -3.42 5.56 -15.38
CA GLU A 108 -3.07 5.66 -16.78
C GLU A 108 -4.30 5.31 -17.63
N PHE A 109 -4.53 6.08 -18.68
CA PHE A 109 -5.65 5.91 -19.59
C PHE A 109 -5.13 5.71 -21.00
N ASP A 110 -5.59 4.64 -21.65
CA ASP A 110 -5.43 4.45 -23.09
C ASP A 110 -6.33 5.47 -23.80
N ARG A 111 -5.73 6.47 -24.45
CA ARG A 111 -6.48 7.51 -25.18
C ARG A 111 -6.63 7.21 -26.67
N GLU A 112 -5.93 6.19 -27.15
CA GLU A 112 -5.95 5.80 -28.57
C GLU A 112 -7.17 4.92 -28.84
N ASN A 113 -7.57 4.10 -27.87
CA ASN A 113 -8.76 3.27 -27.94
C ASN A 113 -9.92 3.86 -27.13
N GLU A 114 -10.86 4.55 -27.79
CA GLU A 114 -12.00 5.20 -27.14
C GLU A 114 -12.86 4.25 -26.29
N LYS A 115 -13.09 3.02 -26.74
CA LYS A 115 -13.88 2.04 -25.98
C LYS A 115 -13.18 1.67 -24.68
N VAL A 116 -11.88 1.39 -24.75
CA VAL A 116 -11.05 1.08 -23.58
C VAL A 116 -10.99 2.29 -22.66
N PHE A 117 -10.73 3.49 -23.18
CA PHE A 117 -10.73 4.74 -22.43
C PHE A 117 -11.98 4.91 -21.58
N ARG A 118 -13.17 4.74 -22.18
CA ARG A 118 -14.46 4.91 -21.50
C ARG A 118 -14.64 3.89 -20.37
N LEU A 119 -14.27 2.63 -20.61
CA LEU A 119 -14.36 1.58 -19.59
C LEU A 119 -13.37 1.83 -18.44
N GLN A 120 -12.15 2.24 -18.74
CA GLN A 120 -11.14 2.60 -17.74
C GLN A 120 -11.58 3.78 -16.88
N LYS A 121 -12.14 4.81 -17.52
CA LYS A 121 -12.69 5.98 -16.84
C LYS A 121 -13.84 5.59 -15.90
N ALA A 122 -14.78 4.78 -16.38
CA ALA A 122 -15.91 4.31 -15.58
C ALA A 122 -15.43 3.49 -14.37
N ALA A 123 -14.55 2.51 -14.57
CA ALA A 123 -14.00 1.70 -13.48
C ALA A 123 -13.27 2.56 -12.43
N THR A 124 -12.47 3.53 -12.89
CA THR A 124 -11.77 4.49 -12.04
C THR A 124 -12.74 5.34 -11.22
N GLU A 125 -13.81 5.83 -11.85
CA GLU A 125 -14.83 6.64 -11.19
C GLU A 125 -15.60 5.85 -10.14
N THR A 126 -15.96 4.60 -10.43
CA THR A 126 -16.59 3.69 -9.46
C THR A 126 -15.70 3.48 -8.23
N LEU A 127 -14.40 3.20 -8.41
CA LEU A 127 -13.49 3.07 -7.27
C LEU A 127 -13.40 4.39 -6.50
N GLN A 128 -13.18 5.51 -7.18
CA GLN A 128 -13.05 6.83 -6.55
C GLN A 128 -14.29 7.24 -5.75
N GLN A 129 -15.49 6.81 -6.16
CA GLN A 129 -16.71 7.03 -5.38
C GLN A 129 -16.71 6.27 -4.04
N LYS A 130 -16.04 5.12 -3.96
CA LYS A 130 -15.97 4.28 -2.75
C LYS A 130 -14.82 4.65 -1.81
N VAL A 131 -13.78 5.31 -2.31
CA VAL A 131 -12.61 5.75 -1.53
C VAL A 131 -12.97 6.46 -0.22
N PRO A 132 -13.92 7.43 -0.17
CA PRO A 132 -14.32 8.03 1.11
C PRO A 132 -14.77 7.00 2.14
N ASN A 133 -15.63 6.06 1.75
CA ASN A 133 -16.12 5.04 2.68
C ASN A 133 -15.02 4.09 3.14
N LEU A 134 -14.09 3.71 2.24
CA LEU A 134 -12.91 2.94 2.60
C LEU A 134 -12.06 3.66 3.65
N PHE A 135 -11.85 4.96 3.46
CA PHE A 135 -11.13 5.80 4.40
C PHE A 135 -11.81 5.86 5.77
N PHE A 136 -13.10 6.22 5.82
CA PHE A 136 -13.83 6.32 7.08
C PHE A 136 -13.93 4.98 7.80
N THR A 137 -14.15 3.89 7.08
CA THR A 137 -14.19 2.57 7.70
C THR A 137 -12.83 2.18 8.27
N TYR A 138 -11.73 2.47 7.56
CA TYR A 138 -10.38 2.23 8.07
C TYR A 138 -10.10 3.04 9.34
N LEU A 139 -10.48 4.32 9.34
CA LEU A 139 -10.38 5.19 10.50
C LEU A 139 -11.16 4.62 11.70
N ILE A 140 -12.42 4.24 11.51
CA ILE A 140 -13.26 3.63 12.57
C ILE A 140 -12.63 2.33 13.10
N SER A 141 -12.10 1.48 12.22
CA SER A 141 -11.39 0.26 12.62
C SER A 141 -10.12 0.54 13.43
N LEU A 142 -9.39 1.63 13.14
CA LEU A 142 -8.28 2.03 14.00
C LEU A 142 -8.76 2.45 15.40
N GLN A 143 -9.85 3.20 15.49
CA GLN A 143 -10.44 3.63 16.76
C GLN A 143 -10.89 2.43 17.62
N SER A 144 -11.35 1.34 17.00
CA SER A 144 -11.73 0.12 17.72
C SER A 144 -10.55 -0.64 18.33
N LEU A 145 -9.30 -0.28 18.01
CA LEU A 145 -8.11 -0.82 18.70
C LEU A 145 -7.82 -0.13 20.04
N THR A 146 -8.62 0.87 20.41
CA THR A 146 -8.44 1.62 21.65
C THR A 146 -9.53 1.32 22.68
N ASN A 147 -9.17 1.33 23.97
CA ASN A 147 -10.10 1.09 25.08
C ASN A 147 -11.04 2.28 25.35
N LYS A 148 -10.69 3.47 24.84
CA LYS A 148 -11.43 4.72 25.05
C LYS A 148 -12.01 5.18 23.71
N ALA A 149 -13.34 5.21 23.63
CA ALA A 149 -14.09 5.46 22.39
C ALA A 149 -13.75 6.78 21.67
N ASP A 150 -13.09 7.73 22.34
CA ASP A 150 -12.74 9.03 21.79
C ASP A 150 -11.22 9.34 21.72
N CYS A 151 -10.37 8.36 22.04
CA CYS A 151 -8.95 8.65 22.18
C CYS A 151 -8.27 9.08 20.88
N LEU A 152 -8.52 8.41 19.75
CA LEU A 152 -7.90 8.84 18.49
C LEU A 152 -8.48 10.16 17.99
N TYR A 153 -9.77 10.46 18.25
CA TYR A 153 -10.36 11.77 17.94
C TYR A 153 -9.61 12.90 18.66
N LYS A 154 -9.19 12.68 19.91
CA LYS A 154 -8.41 13.66 20.70
C LYS A 154 -6.95 13.73 20.26
N ALA A 155 -6.33 12.60 19.93
CA ALA A 155 -4.93 12.53 19.55
C ALA A 155 -4.65 13.02 18.12
N ILE A 156 -5.65 12.92 17.24
CA ILE A 156 -5.57 13.27 15.81
C ILE A 156 -6.75 14.23 15.51
N PRO A 157 -6.60 15.55 15.72
CA PRO A 157 -7.71 16.49 15.56
C PRO A 157 -8.37 16.45 14.18
N GLU A 158 -7.59 16.19 13.13
CA GLU A 158 -8.06 16.06 11.75
C GLU A 158 -8.96 14.83 11.57
N PHE A 159 -8.76 13.78 12.37
CA PHE A 159 -9.62 12.59 12.39
C PHE A 159 -11.01 12.94 12.93
N ASN A 160 -11.09 13.71 14.02
CA ASN A 160 -12.34 14.20 14.56
C ASN A 160 -13.08 15.12 13.57
N TYR A 161 -12.33 16.01 12.91
CA TYR A 161 -12.85 16.90 11.88
C TYR A 161 -13.60 16.15 10.79
N PHE A 162 -12.98 15.11 10.22
CA PHE A 162 -13.58 14.35 9.14
C PHE A 162 -14.71 13.44 9.61
N ILE A 163 -14.60 12.82 10.79
CA ILE A 163 -15.65 11.91 11.28
C ILE A 163 -16.92 12.66 11.69
N GLN A 164 -16.80 13.80 12.37
CA GLN A 164 -17.96 14.63 12.68
C GLN A 164 -18.67 15.03 11.39
N ARG A 165 -17.91 15.56 10.42
CA ARG A 165 -18.48 15.95 9.14
C ARG A 165 -19.04 14.78 8.37
N PHE A 166 -18.37 13.63 8.32
CA PHE A 166 -18.92 12.46 7.64
C PHE A 166 -20.27 12.04 8.23
N ARG A 167 -20.41 12.06 9.57
CA ARG A 167 -21.68 11.78 10.25
C ARG A 167 -22.77 12.81 9.94
N TYR A 168 -22.43 14.11 9.99
CA TYR A 168 -23.37 15.19 9.66
C TYR A 168 -23.72 15.24 8.16
N LEU A 169 -22.80 14.84 7.29
CA LEU A 169 -22.92 14.98 5.84
C LEU A 169 -23.53 13.76 5.15
N GLN A 170 -23.77 12.64 5.86
CA GLN A 170 -24.54 11.52 5.29
C GLN A 170 -25.93 11.97 4.83
N GLU A 171 -26.44 13.09 5.35
CA GLU A 171 -27.78 13.60 5.05
C GLU A 171 -27.79 14.66 3.92
N GLU A 172 -26.67 15.35 3.62
CA GLU A 172 -26.72 16.54 2.72
C GLU A 172 -25.54 16.75 1.74
N ILE A 173 -24.40 16.05 1.86
CA ILE A 173 -23.23 16.29 0.98
C ILE A 173 -22.57 14.99 0.48
N HIS A 174 -22.23 14.97 -0.81
CA HIS A 174 -21.46 13.89 -1.41
C HIS A 174 -20.09 13.71 -0.70
N PRO A 175 -19.76 12.53 -0.16
CA PRO A 175 -18.53 12.27 0.60
C PRO A 175 -17.23 12.68 -0.11
N GLN A 176 -17.25 12.79 -1.43
CA GLN A 176 -16.13 13.23 -2.25
C GLN A 176 -15.76 14.70 -2.03
N LYS A 177 -16.74 15.56 -1.70
CA LYS A 177 -16.49 16.98 -1.39
C LYS A 177 -15.69 17.13 -0.10
N LEU A 178 -15.95 16.26 0.87
CA LEU A 178 -15.22 16.21 2.14
C LEU A 178 -13.74 15.86 1.91
N LEU A 179 -13.44 15.05 0.90
CA LEU A 179 -12.06 14.68 0.57
C LEU A 179 -11.29 15.72 -0.26
N SER A 180 -11.89 16.87 -0.58
CA SER A 180 -11.19 17.96 -1.28
C SER A 180 -10.10 18.62 -0.42
N GLU A 181 -10.19 18.48 0.90
CA GLU A 181 -9.23 19.04 1.87
C GLU A 181 -7.98 18.15 2.04
N LYS A 182 -7.21 18.03 0.95
CA LYS A 182 -6.06 17.12 0.84
C LYS A 182 -5.00 17.34 1.92
N ASP A 183 -4.79 18.58 2.36
CA ASP A 183 -3.79 18.91 3.40
C ASP A 183 -4.15 18.29 4.75
N LYS A 184 -5.45 18.27 5.10
CA LYS A 184 -5.91 17.62 6.34
C LYS A 184 -5.82 16.10 6.25
N ILE A 185 -6.09 15.54 5.08
CA ILE A 185 -5.87 14.11 4.83
C ILE A 185 -4.39 13.76 4.98
N ALA A 186 -3.51 14.55 4.38
CA ALA A 186 -2.07 14.36 4.50
C ALA A 186 -1.62 14.43 5.97
N ALA A 187 -2.14 15.40 6.74
CA ALA A 187 -1.88 15.52 8.17
C ALA A 187 -2.33 14.28 8.97
N ILE A 188 -3.46 13.67 8.62
CA ILE A 188 -3.87 12.38 9.22
C ILE A 188 -2.80 11.33 8.97
N PHE A 189 -2.39 11.13 7.72
CA PHE A 189 -1.38 10.11 7.42
C PHE A 189 -0.06 10.38 8.15
N GLU A 190 0.43 11.62 8.21
CA GLU A 190 1.63 11.94 8.98
C GLU A 190 1.53 11.55 10.46
N ARG A 191 0.35 11.72 11.09
CA ARG A 191 0.11 11.25 12.46
C ARG A 191 0.00 9.72 12.53
N LEU A 192 -0.60 9.09 11.52
CA LEU A 192 -0.73 7.62 11.45
C LEU A 192 0.60 6.89 11.38
N LYS A 193 1.70 7.53 10.93
CA LYS A 193 3.05 6.93 10.98
C LYS A 193 3.48 6.50 12.39
N LYS A 194 2.87 7.10 13.42
CA LYS A 194 3.14 6.81 14.84
C LYS A 194 1.93 6.21 15.56
N ILE A 195 0.99 5.60 14.80
CA ILE A 195 -0.30 5.16 15.34
C ILE A 195 -0.18 4.13 16.47
N GLU A 196 0.79 3.21 16.39
CA GLU A 196 1.03 2.21 17.45
C GLU A 196 1.34 2.87 18.81
N LYS A 197 2.16 3.94 18.80
CA LYS A 197 2.48 4.71 20.00
C LYS A 197 1.25 5.45 20.53
N VAL A 198 0.39 5.95 19.64
CA VAL A 198 -0.86 6.62 20.03
C VAL A 198 -1.83 5.62 20.65
N ILE A 199 -2.04 4.46 20.01
CA ILE A 199 -2.90 3.38 20.54
C ILE A 199 -2.39 2.89 21.89
N GLY A 200 -1.08 2.69 22.05
CA GLY A 200 -0.48 2.29 23.33
C GLY A 200 -0.81 3.27 24.46
N LYS A 201 -0.76 4.58 24.19
CA LYS A 201 -1.18 5.62 25.16
C LYS A 201 -2.69 5.61 25.43
N CYS A 202 -3.50 5.25 24.44
CA CYS A 202 -4.96 5.16 24.62
C CYS A 202 -5.39 3.98 25.49
N ASN A 203 -4.60 2.90 25.49
CA ASN A 203 -4.86 1.67 26.22
C ASN A 203 -4.21 1.64 27.61
N SER A 204 -3.33 2.61 27.90
CA SER A 204 -2.82 2.91 29.24
C SER A 204 -3.84 3.74 30.02
#